data_AF-A0A2E6J3E2-F1
#
_entry.id   AF-A0A2E6J3E2-F1
#
_cell.length_a   1.000
_cell.length_b   1.000
_cell.length_c   1.000
_cell.angle_alpha   90.00
_cell.angle_beta   90.00
_cell.angle_gamma   90.00
#
_symmetry.space_group_name_H-M   'P 1'
#
loop_
_entity.id
_entity.type
_entity.pdbx_description
1 polymer ?
#
loop_
_entity_poly.entity_id
_entity_poly.type
_entity_poly.pdbx_seq_one_letter_code
_entity_poly.pdbx_strand_id
1 'polypeptide(L)'
;MFGVSFLIPAFLLGLAAAAIPVLLHLLKRTPAARRDFSAVFLIKKTPVEQTNRRMLREWLLLALRVTALVLLAVAFARPYLASTLVDVTGGLTVVAVDRSFSMSGQGRFARARELAVNAVLAENSSREVAVVAFDEGAVLVSEPSLDRQKALAAIAQLSTGWGATRYRLALDRAAQVIGDKTGKIVIVTDLQRSGWVSGDHGVLPDRIPLDVVTIQPPMGNLAVTEIQGGPSNTRAIVLNGGPVGQAVTARLLVDGAEVDRAVVTVPMRASTEVIFPVVLPQRGEASVIINDATGYEADDARYLMLSPPRPLRILLVTESGDSSVEAFYLDQALQVGDVAKRFEIVQTAAAMLSSSLSEANVPPAVVLLLTTRGLDRRGLSELERFTRAGGGVLIVAGPYIEPLMLSGFGGVGPSVPENDDAGSVDRRFVPADGRHPIFQAFGQKLGNLAQVRYVRTRRLDSSTDGSVLAHFSDGTAALTEHDLDLGRLLVFGSDFESTWNDFPRHPMFVPFVHETIRHLSGDRNEPRELVVGDGPRESVSRPGFIELADSQRVAINVDRAESDMTSMSVAEFKAEVAKVGTTINSTTDHAMDERERDGGYWRYTLGLMILALAAESLLGRRTG
;
A
#
# COMPACT_ATOMS: atom_id res chain seq x y z
N MET A 1 12.87 11.70 39.75
CA MET A 1 12.58 10.53 40.61
C MET A 1 11.93 9.50 39.70
N PHE A 2 12.62 8.42 39.33
CA PHE A 2 12.10 7.46 38.34
C PHE A 2 10.87 6.74 38.89
N GLY A 3 9.73 6.85 38.21
CA GLY A 3 8.53 6.08 38.55
C GLY A 3 8.57 4.73 37.83
N VAL A 4 8.42 3.62 38.54
CA VAL A 4 8.23 2.31 37.92
C VAL A 4 6.74 2.14 37.66
N SER A 5 6.36 1.92 36.40
CA SER A 5 4.99 1.64 35.99
C SER A 5 4.93 0.24 35.35
N PHE A 6 3.74 -0.36 35.29
CA PHE A 6 3.55 -1.74 34.81
C PHE A 6 2.65 -1.76 33.60
N LEU A 7 3.03 -2.51 32.57
CA LEU A 7 2.28 -2.60 31.32
C LEU A 7 1.01 -3.44 31.51
N ILE A 8 1.07 -4.48 32.34
CA ILE A 8 -0.09 -5.33 32.67
C ILE A 8 -0.15 -5.50 34.20
N PRO A 9 -0.69 -4.52 34.95
CA PRO A 9 -0.71 -4.55 36.41
C PRO A 9 -1.45 -5.76 36.99
N ALA A 10 -2.39 -6.34 36.25
CA ALA A 10 -3.18 -7.51 36.67
C ALA A 10 -2.31 -8.73 37.05
N PHE A 11 -1.13 -8.90 36.44
CA PHE A 11 -0.22 -10.00 36.77
C PHE A 11 0.37 -9.90 38.18
N LEU A 12 0.34 -8.72 38.82
CA LEU A 12 0.76 -8.57 40.22
C LEU A 12 -0.17 -9.31 41.18
N LEU A 13 -1.42 -9.61 40.80
CA LEU A 13 -2.29 -10.51 41.58
C LEU A 13 -1.66 -11.91 41.74
N GLY A 14 -0.82 -12.33 40.79
CA GLY A 14 -0.05 -13.57 40.86
C GLY A 14 0.92 -13.64 42.05
N LEU A 15 1.26 -12.52 42.70
CA LEU A 15 2.03 -12.51 43.94
C LEU A 15 1.33 -13.28 45.07
N ALA A 16 0.00 -13.41 45.03
CA ALA A 16 -0.74 -14.25 45.97
C ALA A 16 -0.28 -15.73 45.93
N ALA A 17 0.16 -16.23 44.76
CA ALA A 17 0.67 -17.59 44.63
C ALA A 17 1.99 -17.80 45.41
N ALA A 18 2.78 -16.74 45.63
CA ALA A 18 4.00 -16.82 46.44
C ALA A 18 3.72 -17.08 47.93
N ALA A 19 2.48 -16.89 48.40
CA ALA A 19 2.07 -17.26 49.75
C ALA A 19 1.90 -18.78 49.94
N ILE A 20 1.68 -19.54 48.85
CA ILE A 20 1.41 -20.98 48.91
C ILE A 20 2.58 -21.77 49.52
N PRO A 21 3.85 -21.62 49.07
CA PRO A 21 4.98 -22.34 49.67
C PRO A 21 5.19 -21.99 51.14
N VAL A 22 4.96 -20.73 51.52
CA VAL A 22 5.10 -20.25 52.91
C VAL A 22 4.06 -20.92 53.80
N LEU A 23 2.79 -20.94 53.36
CA LEU A 23 1.71 -21.61 54.08
C LEU A 23 1.97 -23.11 54.22
N LEU A 24 2.33 -23.80 53.13
CA LEU A 24 2.66 -25.22 53.18
C LEU A 24 3.85 -25.54 54.09
N HIS A 25 4.85 -24.65 54.15
CA HIS A 25 5.99 -24.79 55.05
C HIS A 25 5.56 -24.68 56.52
N LEU A 26 4.67 -23.73 56.85
CA LEU A 26 4.13 -23.56 58.19
C LEU A 26 3.25 -24.76 58.61
N LEU A 27 2.45 -25.31 57.69
CA LEU A 27 1.58 -26.46 57.96
C LEU A 27 2.34 -27.79 58.12
N LYS A 28 3.54 -27.94 57.56
CA LYS A 28 4.35 -29.17 57.66
C LYS A 28 5.01 -29.43 59.02
N ARG A 29 4.70 -28.62 60.06
CA ARG A 29 5.15 -28.87 61.43
C ARG A 29 4.30 -29.93 62.14
N THR A 30 4.29 -31.15 61.62
CA THR A 30 3.83 -32.31 62.41
C THR A 30 5.04 -32.94 63.11
N PRO A 31 5.14 -32.87 64.46
CA PRO A 31 6.17 -33.62 65.16
C PRO A 31 5.97 -35.11 64.87
N ALA A 32 7.04 -35.79 64.45
CA ALA A 32 7.02 -37.24 64.23
C ALA A 32 6.44 -37.93 65.46
N ALA A 33 5.42 -38.78 65.26
CA ALA A 33 4.75 -39.50 66.33
C ALA A 33 5.79 -40.29 67.13
N ARG A 34 6.06 -39.86 68.37
CA ARG A 34 6.95 -40.56 69.28
C ARG A 34 6.24 -41.85 69.69
N ARG A 35 6.79 -42.99 69.29
CA ARG A 35 6.41 -44.31 69.80
C ARG A 35 7.43 -44.72 70.84
N ASP A 36 6.95 -45.11 72.01
CA ASP A 36 7.80 -45.67 73.05
C ASP A 36 8.30 -47.04 72.57
N PHE A 37 9.59 -47.11 72.28
CA PHE A 37 10.26 -48.33 71.84
C PHE A 37 11.19 -48.79 72.97
N SER A 38 10.86 -49.89 73.64
CA SER A 38 11.51 -50.30 74.89
C SER A 38 12.96 -50.80 74.76
N ALA A 39 13.58 -50.70 73.58
CA ALA A 39 14.97 -51.12 73.34
C ALA A 39 15.89 -49.98 72.91
N VAL A 40 15.68 -48.74 73.40
CA VAL A 40 16.58 -47.60 73.14
C VAL A 40 18.02 -47.89 73.59
N PHE A 41 18.21 -48.69 74.64
CA PHE A 41 19.53 -49.08 75.14
C PHE A 41 20.41 -49.79 74.08
N LEU A 42 19.81 -50.47 73.10
CA LEU A 42 20.55 -51.16 72.03
C LEU A 42 21.04 -50.22 70.91
N ILE A 43 20.58 -48.97 70.88
CA ILE A 43 20.98 -48.02 69.85
C ILE A 43 22.26 -47.31 70.32
N LYS A 44 23.40 -47.87 69.90
CA LYS A 44 24.69 -47.17 69.90
C LYS A 44 24.49 -45.76 69.34
N LYS A 45 25.00 -44.77 70.07
CA LYS A 45 25.02 -43.34 69.70
C LYS A 45 25.44 -43.16 68.24
N THR A 46 24.48 -43.02 67.34
CA THR A 46 24.72 -42.35 66.07
C THR A 46 24.89 -40.87 66.41
N PRO A 47 26.02 -40.22 66.08
CA PRO A 47 26.17 -38.80 66.32
C PRO A 47 25.02 -38.07 65.61
N VAL A 48 24.31 -37.23 66.36
CA VAL A 48 23.26 -36.35 65.84
C VAL A 48 23.95 -35.28 65.01
N GLU A 49 24.26 -35.60 63.75
CA GLU A 49 24.84 -34.64 62.83
C GLU A 49 23.75 -33.68 62.31
N GLN A 50 23.79 -32.49 62.91
CA GLN A 50 23.46 -31.20 62.32
C GLN A 50 21.98 -30.93 61.95
N THR A 51 21.12 -30.86 62.98
CA THR A 51 19.79 -30.23 62.87
C THR A 51 19.88 -28.77 62.40
N ASN A 52 20.88 -27.99 62.86
CA ASN A 52 21.00 -26.56 62.50
C ASN A 52 21.30 -26.30 61.01
N ARG A 53 22.15 -27.12 60.37
CA ARG A 53 22.45 -26.93 58.92
C ARG A 53 21.27 -27.32 58.04
N ARG A 54 20.47 -28.31 58.45
CA ARG A 54 19.22 -28.65 57.77
C ARG A 54 18.21 -27.50 57.87
N MET A 55 18.07 -26.90 59.06
CA MET A 55 17.18 -25.76 59.25
C MET A 55 17.59 -24.55 58.40
N LEU A 56 18.86 -24.12 58.41
CA LEU A 56 19.32 -23.01 57.55
C LEU A 56 19.08 -23.26 56.06
N ARG A 57 19.25 -24.51 55.62
CA ARG A 57 19.03 -24.90 54.23
C ARG A 57 17.55 -24.87 53.83
N GLU A 58 16.67 -25.33 54.72
CA GLU A 58 15.21 -25.30 54.50
C GLU A 58 14.70 -23.86 54.36
N TRP A 59 15.19 -22.94 55.20
CA TRP A 59 14.86 -21.51 55.07
C TRP A 59 15.39 -20.88 53.78
N LEU A 60 16.62 -21.24 53.36
CA LEU A 60 17.18 -20.77 52.09
C LEU A 60 16.40 -21.30 50.88
N LEU A 61 16.02 -22.58 50.87
CA LEU A 61 15.22 -23.18 49.81
C LEU A 61 13.82 -22.55 49.73
N LEU A 62 13.20 -22.26 50.88
CA LEU A 62 11.92 -21.56 50.94
C LEU A 62 12.04 -20.14 50.37
N ALA A 63 13.05 -19.38 50.79
CA ALA A 63 13.29 -18.02 50.31
C ALA A 63 13.45 -18.00 48.78
N LEU A 64 14.24 -18.93 48.24
CA LEU A 64 14.49 -19.02 46.81
C LEU A 64 13.23 -19.35 45.98
N ARG A 65 12.37 -20.24 46.48
CA ARG A 65 11.06 -20.53 45.86
C ARG A 65 10.15 -19.32 45.82
N VAL A 66 10.08 -18.59 46.93
CA VAL A 66 9.27 -17.37 47.03
C VAL A 66 9.83 -16.31 46.09
N THR A 67 11.16 -16.11 46.06
CA THR A 67 11.82 -15.17 45.14
C THR A 67 11.55 -15.52 43.67
N ALA A 68 11.62 -16.80 43.28
CA ALA A 68 11.33 -17.22 41.91
C ALA A 68 9.90 -16.88 41.49
N LEU A 69 8.91 -17.14 42.35
CA LEU A 69 7.50 -16.82 42.07
C LEU A 69 7.25 -15.31 42.01
N VAL A 70 7.90 -14.52 42.88
CA VAL A 70 7.81 -13.06 42.85
C VAL A 70 8.42 -12.51 41.55
N LEU A 71 9.60 -12.98 41.16
CA LEU A 71 10.26 -12.58 39.91
C LEU A 71 9.43 -12.95 38.68
N LEU A 72 8.76 -14.12 38.71
CA LEU A 72 7.85 -14.54 37.64
C LEU A 72 6.66 -13.58 37.49
N ALA A 73 5.99 -13.25 38.60
CA ALA A 73 4.86 -12.32 38.59
C ALA A 73 5.29 -10.93 38.09
N VAL A 74 6.46 -10.44 38.53
CA VAL A 74 7.02 -9.15 38.07
C VAL A 74 7.43 -9.21 36.60
N ALA A 75 8.02 -10.31 36.12
CA ALA A 75 8.37 -10.46 34.71
C ALA A 75 7.14 -10.38 33.80
N PHE A 76 6.03 -11.02 34.18
CA PHE A 76 4.78 -10.92 33.44
C PHE A 76 4.07 -9.57 33.60
N ALA A 77 4.23 -8.89 34.75
CA ALA A 77 3.74 -7.53 34.93
C ALA A 77 4.49 -6.49 34.07
N ARG A 78 5.64 -6.86 33.50
CA ARG A 78 6.45 -6.07 32.56
C ARG A 78 6.69 -4.64 33.05
N PRO A 79 7.53 -4.43 34.08
CA PRO A 79 7.84 -3.11 34.59
C PRO A 79 8.62 -2.31 33.56
N TYR A 80 8.27 -1.05 33.41
CA TYR A 80 9.03 -0.06 32.66
C TYR A 80 9.30 1.17 33.52
N LEU A 81 10.42 1.84 33.24
CA LEU A 81 10.76 3.11 33.89
C LEU A 81 10.01 4.22 33.15
N ALA A 82 8.97 4.76 33.78
CA ALA A 82 8.34 5.98 33.31
C ALA A 82 9.27 7.16 33.65
N SER A 83 9.80 7.82 32.62
CA SER A 83 10.43 9.12 32.78
C SER A 83 9.33 10.14 33.08
N THR A 84 9.11 10.43 34.35
CA THR A 84 8.47 11.68 34.75
C THR A 84 9.43 12.82 34.43
N LEU A 85 9.41 13.26 33.18
CA LEU A 85 10.02 14.52 32.79
C LEU A 85 9.27 15.62 33.54
N VAL A 86 9.89 16.11 34.60
CA VAL A 86 9.60 17.46 35.09
C VAL A 86 9.90 18.39 33.93
N ASP A 87 8.90 19.16 33.52
CA ASP A 87 8.91 20.14 32.44
C ASP A 87 9.89 21.27 32.78
N VAL A 88 11.19 21.07 32.49
CA VAL A 88 12.26 22.08 32.71
C VAL A 88 12.57 22.85 31.42
N THR A 89 12.01 22.47 30.28
CA THR A 89 12.10 23.21 29.00
C THR A 89 10.76 23.84 28.68
N GLY A 90 10.69 25.14 28.34
CA GLY A 90 9.46 25.93 28.19
C GLY A 90 8.48 25.52 27.07
N GLY A 91 8.56 24.29 26.58
CA GLY A 91 7.84 23.76 25.44
C GLY A 91 8.59 23.93 24.11
N LEU A 92 8.05 23.35 23.05
CA LEU A 92 8.65 23.33 21.71
C LEU A 92 7.69 23.94 20.68
N THR A 93 8.18 24.82 19.83
CA THR A 93 7.43 25.34 18.67
C THR A 93 8.01 24.77 17.39
N VAL A 94 7.19 24.08 16.59
CA VAL A 94 7.58 23.59 15.27
C VAL A 94 7.01 24.53 14.22
N VAL A 95 7.90 25.16 13.44
CA VAL A 95 7.53 25.97 12.28
C VAL A 95 7.57 25.08 11.04
N ALA A 96 6.41 24.72 10.53
CA ALA A 96 6.24 23.96 9.31
C ALA A 96 6.12 24.94 8.13
N VAL A 97 7.05 24.88 7.17
CA VAL A 97 7.10 25.75 6.00
C VAL A 97 6.78 24.94 4.75
N ASP A 98 5.72 25.35 4.06
CA ASP A 98 5.34 24.79 2.77
C ASP A 98 6.35 25.20 1.70
N ARG A 99 6.84 24.22 0.96
CA ARG A 99 7.75 24.40 -0.17
C ARG A 99 7.27 23.70 -1.44
N SER A 100 5.98 23.36 -1.50
CA SER A 100 5.36 22.73 -2.65
C SER A 100 5.44 23.61 -3.92
N PHE A 101 5.03 23.01 -5.03
CA PHE A 101 4.96 23.66 -6.34
C PHE A 101 4.17 24.98 -6.32
N SER A 102 3.03 25.07 -5.64
CA SER A 102 2.20 26.29 -5.60
C SER A 102 2.89 27.47 -4.88
N MET A 103 3.93 27.19 -4.11
CA MET A 103 4.76 28.19 -3.47
C MET A 103 5.77 28.84 -4.43
N SER A 104 5.94 28.31 -5.64
CA SER A 104 6.94 28.74 -6.65
C SER A 104 6.60 30.06 -7.36
N GLY A 105 5.34 30.51 -7.30
CA GLY A 105 4.93 31.75 -7.95
C GLY A 105 5.74 32.97 -7.48
N GLN A 106 5.85 33.98 -8.36
CA GLN A 106 6.77 35.10 -8.19
C GLN A 106 6.67 35.78 -6.82
N GLY A 107 7.78 35.79 -6.07
CA GLY A 107 7.89 36.45 -4.75
C GLY A 107 7.17 35.74 -3.59
N ARG A 108 6.36 34.70 -3.85
CA ARG A 108 5.59 33.98 -2.82
C ARG A 108 6.50 33.31 -1.80
N PHE A 109 7.49 32.55 -2.27
CA PHE A 109 8.38 31.84 -1.35
C PHE A 109 9.28 32.78 -0.54
N ALA A 110 9.66 33.93 -1.11
CA ALA A 110 10.35 34.98 -0.36
C ALA A 110 9.47 35.49 0.80
N ARG A 111 8.17 35.70 0.55
CA ARG A 111 7.20 36.06 1.58
C ARG A 111 6.98 34.93 2.59
N ALA A 112 6.95 33.67 2.16
CA ALA A 112 6.86 32.50 3.03
C ALA A 112 8.03 32.44 4.02
N ARG A 113 9.26 32.64 3.53
CA ARG A 113 10.46 32.71 4.37
C ARG A 113 10.39 33.86 5.36
N GLU A 114 9.94 35.04 4.94
CA GLU A 114 9.76 36.18 5.84
C GLU A 114 8.75 35.88 6.96
N LEU A 115 7.60 35.28 6.62
CA LEU A 115 6.58 34.88 7.58
C LEU A 115 7.08 33.79 8.54
N ALA A 116 7.85 32.82 8.04
CA ALA A 116 8.49 31.80 8.88
C ALA A 116 9.53 32.42 9.82
N VAL A 117 10.37 33.34 9.34
CA VAL A 117 11.32 34.10 10.17
C VAL A 117 10.58 34.87 11.27
N ASN A 118 9.50 35.56 10.92
CA ASN A 118 8.70 36.29 11.90
C ASN A 118 8.08 35.34 12.95
N ALA A 119 7.63 34.15 12.56
CA ALA A 119 7.12 33.14 13.49
C ALA A 119 8.20 32.64 14.46
N VAL A 120 9.44 32.43 13.98
CA VAL A 120 10.58 32.03 14.81
C VAL A 120 10.97 33.13 15.81
N LEU A 121 10.97 34.40 15.37
CA LEU A 121 11.37 35.54 16.18
C LEU A 121 10.29 35.97 17.19
N ALA A 122 9.01 35.74 16.89
CA ALA A 122 7.90 36.07 17.78
C ALA A 122 7.75 35.10 18.97
N GLU A 123 8.43 33.95 18.94
CA GLU A 123 8.31 32.92 19.97
C GLU A 123 9.13 33.22 21.22
N ASN A 124 8.63 32.82 22.39
CA ASN A 124 9.29 33.07 23.67
C ASN A 124 10.69 32.43 23.72
N SER A 125 11.69 33.16 24.23
CA SER A 125 13.09 32.71 24.33
C SER A 125 13.30 31.46 25.18
N SER A 126 12.33 31.07 26.01
CA SER A 126 12.35 29.83 26.80
C SER A 126 11.89 28.58 26.05
N ARG A 127 11.31 28.71 24.84
CA ARG A 127 10.85 27.58 24.02
C ARG A 127 11.91 27.12 23.04
N GLU A 128 12.05 25.83 22.81
CA GLU A 128 12.82 25.33 21.68
C GLU A 128 12.06 25.62 20.37
N VAL A 129 12.79 25.85 19.27
CA VAL A 129 12.22 25.97 17.93
C VAL A 129 12.84 24.92 17.02
N ALA A 130 11.98 24.25 16.26
CA ALA A 130 12.36 23.35 15.19
C ALA A 130 11.71 23.81 13.88
N VAL A 131 12.29 23.45 12.75
CA VAL A 131 11.76 23.81 11.42
C VAL A 131 11.56 22.55 10.61
N VAL A 132 10.34 22.38 10.09
CA VAL A 132 9.97 21.30 9.17
C VAL A 132 9.68 21.93 7.83
N ALA A 133 10.27 21.42 6.75
CA ALA A 133 9.90 21.78 5.39
C ALA A 133 9.03 20.67 4.81
N PHE A 134 7.95 21.02 4.10
CA PHE A 134 7.04 20.03 3.57
C PHE A 134 6.53 20.32 2.15
N ASP A 135 6.22 19.25 1.46
CA ASP A 135 5.64 19.13 0.12
C ASP A 135 4.88 17.78 0.09
N GLU A 136 5.24 16.87 -0.82
CA GLU A 136 4.81 15.46 -0.84
C GLU A 136 5.42 14.61 0.27
N GLY A 137 6.38 15.14 1.02
CA GLY A 137 6.63 14.67 2.37
C GLY A 137 7.17 15.76 3.28
N ALA A 138 7.51 15.38 4.51
CA ALA A 138 7.91 16.34 5.53
C ALA A 138 9.30 15.98 6.09
N VAL A 139 10.21 16.94 6.05
CA VAL A 139 11.61 16.77 6.48
C VAL A 139 11.92 17.77 7.59
N LEU A 140 12.53 17.29 8.67
CA LEU A 140 13.06 18.13 9.72
C LEU A 140 14.35 18.78 9.23
N VAL A 141 14.31 20.09 8.97
CA VAL A 141 15.45 20.85 8.44
C VAL A 141 16.25 21.57 9.53
N SER A 142 15.64 21.78 10.70
CA SER A 142 16.33 22.25 11.91
C SER A 142 15.82 21.48 13.11
N GLU A 143 16.75 20.85 13.83
CA GLU A 143 16.49 20.20 15.12
C GLU A 143 15.99 21.20 16.16
N PRO A 144 15.20 20.75 17.16
CA PRO A 144 14.77 21.56 18.29
C PRO A 144 15.95 22.24 18.98
N SER A 145 15.94 23.58 19.04
CA SER A 145 16.97 24.34 19.76
C SER A 145 16.45 25.65 20.33
N LEU A 146 17.04 26.08 21.45
CA LEU A 146 16.89 27.45 21.97
C LEU A 146 17.64 28.47 21.10
N ASP A 147 18.67 28.03 20.36
CA ASP A 147 19.41 28.87 19.44
C ASP A 147 18.59 29.14 18.17
N ARG A 148 18.00 30.34 18.12
CA ARG A 148 17.19 30.80 16.97
C ARG A 148 18.00 30.92 15.68
N GLN A 149 19.32 31.14 15.76
CA GLN A 149 20.12 31.30 14.55
C GLN A 149 20.14 30.01 13.70
N LYS A 150 20.05 28.83 14.33
CA LYS A 150 19.95 27.55 13.61
C LYS A 150 18.67 27.47 12.76
N ALA A 151 17.53 27.79 13.36
CA ALA A 151 16.25 27.81 12.66
C ALA A 151 16.23 28.84 11.54
N LEU A 152 16.74 30.05 11.79
CA LEU A 152 16.81 31.12 10.79
C LEU A 152 17.73 30.76 9.61
N ALA A 153 18.89 30.14 9.89
CA ALA A 153 19.80 29.66 8.85
C ALA A 153 19.16 28.54 8.00
N ALA A 154 18.44 27.61 8.62
CA ALA A 154 17.71 26.56 7.91
C ALA A 154 16.62 27.16 7.00
N ILE A 155 15.83 28.12 7.49
CA ILE A 155 14.79 28.81 6.67
C ILE A 155 15.41 29.55 5.49
N ALA A 156 16.57 30.19 5.67
CA ALA A 156 17.26 30.91 4.61
C ALA A 156 17.69 30.00 3.45
N GLN A 157 18.02 28.73 3.74
CA GLN A 157 18.43 27.73 2.75
C GLN A 157 17.27 27.03 2.05
N LEU A 158 16.02 27.24 2.50
CA LEU A 158 14.88 26.63 1.83
C LEU A 158 14.69 27.20 0.42
N SER A 159 14.19 26.34 -0.46
CA SER A 159 13.73 26.63 -1.81
C SER A 159 12.45 25.83 -2.09
N THR A 160 11.68 26.27 -3.08
CA THR A 160 10.51 25.53 -3.56
C THR A 160 10.93 24.28 -4.34
N GLY A 161 10.07 23.27 -4.31
CA GLY A 161 10.16 22.07 -5.14
C GLY A 161 9.06 22.03 -6.21
N TRP A 162 8.95 20.89 -6.88
CA TRP A 162 7.95 20.61 -7.91
C TRP A 162 6.83 19.68 -7.44
N GLY A 163 6.94 19.16 -6.21
CA GLY A 163 5.97 18.23 -5.64
C GLY A 163 4.72 18.94 -5.16
N ALA A 164 3.62 18.19 -5.11
CA ALA A 164 2.35 18.61 -4.54
C ALA A 164 2.41 18.86 -3.03
N THR A 165 1.36 19.45 -2.48
CA THR A 165 1.26 19.67 -1.03
C THR A 165 0.62 18.46 -0.34
N ARG A 166 1.11 18.04 0.84
CA ARG A 166 0.48 17.01 1.69
C ARG A 166 0.45 17.45 3.16
N TYR A 167 -0.64 18.10 3.57
CA TYR A 167 -0.75 18.70 4.91
C TYR A 167 -0.63 17.68 6.04
N ARG A 168 -1.24 16.50 5.89
CA ARG A 168 -1.18 15.46 6.92
C ARG A 168 0.27 15.08 7.26
N LEU A 169 1.12 14.88 6.26
CA LEU A 169 2.53 14.51 6.48
C LEU A 169 3.29 15.61 7.25
N ALA A 170 3.01 16.87 6.96
CA ALA A 170 3.57 18.00 7.69
C ALA A 170 3.13 18.01 9.16
N LEU A 171 1.84 17.82 9.41
CA LEU A 171 1.27 17.78 10.75
C LEU A 171 1.76 16.57 11.55
N ASP A 172 1.79 15.38 10.95
CA ASP A 172 2.29 14.14 11.56
C ASP A 172 3.76 14.30 11.94
N ARG A 173 4.60 14.80 11.02
CA ARG A 173 6.02 15.02 11.30
C ARG A 173 6.23 16.09 12.37
N ALA A 174 5.47 17.17 12.35
CA ALA A 174 5.55 18.21 13.36
C ALA A 174 5.12 17.68 14.74
N ALA A 175 4.04 16.89 14.81
CA ALA A 175 3.60 16.24 16.04
C ALA A 175 4.62 15.23 16.57
N GLN A 176 5.26 14.46 15.67
CA GLN A 176 6.34 13.53 16.03
C GLN A 176 7.56 14.24 16.60
N VAL A 177 7.94 15.39 16.04
CA VAL A 177 9.05 16.22 16.53
C VAL A 177 8.73 16.81 17.91
N ILE A 178 7.47 17.15 18.17
CA ILE A 178 7.00 17.58 19.50
C ILE A 178 7.02 16.42 20.50
N GLY A 179 6.59 15.23 20.08
CA GLY A 179 6.48 14.05 20.93
C GLY A 179 5.61 14.31 22.16
N ASP A 180 6.11 13.95 23.33
CA ASP A 180 5.40 14.13 24.61
C ASP A 180 5.61 15.52 25.24
N LYS A 181 6.42 16.39 24.63
CA LYS A 181 6.64 17.77 25.13
C LYS A 181 5.37 18.60 24.98
N THR A 182 5.23 19.64 25.81
CA THR A 182 4.26 20.71 25.53
C THR A 182 4.72 21.47 24.29
N GLY A 183 3.83 21.67 23.31
CA GLY A 183 4.27 22.19 22.02
C GLY A 183 3.21 22.93 21.24
N LYS A 184 3.63 23.64 20.20
CA LYS A 184 2.80 24.39 19.27
C LYS A 184 3.29 24.17 17.84
N ILE A 185 2.37 24.12 16.89
CA ILE A 185 2.70 24.07 15.46
C ILE A 185 2.31 25.40 14.84
N VAL A 186 3.23 26.00 14.09
CA VAL A 186 2.97 27.13 13.20
C VAL A 186 3.16 26.65 11.77
N ILE A 187 2.10 26.57 10.98
CA ILE A 187 2.18 26.17 9.57
C ILE A 187 2.10 27.40 8.66
N VAL A 188 3.07 27.54 7.75
CA VAL A 188 3.16 28.63 6.76
C VAL A 188 2.89 28.03 5.39
N THR A 189 1.73 28.34 4.79
CA THR A 189 1.24 27.72 3.55
C THR A 189 0.24 28.64 2.85
N ASP A 190 -0.12 28.35 1.60
CA ASP A 190 -1.16 29.05 0.85
C ASP A 190 -2.57 28.44 0.99
N LEU A 191 -2.71 27.35 1.75
CA LEU A 191 -3.97 26.66 2.00
C LEU A 191 -4.69 26.19 0.74
N GLN A 192 -3.97 25.86 -0.34
CA GLN A 192 -4.58 25.17 -1.48
C GLN A 192 -5.33 23.91 -1.03
N ARG A 193 -6.55 23.73 -1.56
CA ARG A 193 -7.44 22.62 -1.21
C ARG A 193 -6.88 21.26 -1.63
N SER A 194 -6.10 21.20 -2.70
CA SER A 194 -5.46 19.97 -3.21
C SER A 194 -4.55 19.29 -2.19
N GLY A 195 -4.05 20.03 -1.19
CA GLY A 195 -3.21 19.47 -0.14
C GLY A 195 -3.92 18.51 0.83
N TRP A 196 -5.26 18.45 0.78
CA TRP A 196 -6.07 17.43 1.45
C TRP A 196 -6.58 16.40 0.43
N VAL A 197 -6.11 15.16 0.55
CA VAL A 197 -6.63 14.05 -0.25
C VAL A 197 -7.99 13.61 0.32
N SER A 198 -8.93 13.22 -0.54
CA SER A 198 -10.27 12.80 -0.10
C SER A 198 -10.18 11.61 0.88
N GLY A 199 -10.74 11.78 2.08
CA GLY A 199 -10.69 10.79 3.17
C GLY A 199 -9.42 10.86 4.03
N ASP A 200 -8.51 11.78 3.73
CA ASP A 200 -7.30 12.04 4.53
C ASP A 200 -7.59 13.15 5.55
N HIS A 201 -7.41 12.85 6.84
CA HIS A 201 -7.56 13.83 7.93
C HIS A 201 -6.26 13.92 8.72
N GLY A 202 -5.84 15.15 9.02
CA GLY A 202 -4.72 15.38 9.92
C GLY A 202 -5.13 15.08 11.36
N VAL A 203 -4.33 14.32 12.10
CA VAL A 203 -4.63 14.00 13.50
C VAL A 203 -3.64 14.71 14.40
N LEU A 204 -4.13 15.67 15.20
CA LEU A 204 -3.31 16.32 16.22
C LEU A 204 -3.84 16.03 17.63
N PRO A 205 -2.95 15.76 18.60
CA PRO A 205 -3.33 15.73 20.00
C PRO A 205 -3.88 17.10 20.46
N ASP A 206 -4.94 17.10 21.27
CA ASP A 206 -5.59 18.33 21.78
C ASP A 206 -4.63 19.32 22.45
N ARG A 207 -3.53 18.82 23.02
CA ARG A 207 -2.50 19.61 23.70
C ARG A 207 -1.66 20.49 22.76
N ILE A 208 -1.69 20.23 21.45
CA ILE A 208 -0.84 20.92 20.46
C ILE A 208 -1.70 21.97 19.70
N PRO A 209 -1.66 23.26 20.09
CA PRO A 209 -2.26 24.32 19.30
C PRO A 209 -1.63 24.40 17.90
N LEU A 210 -2.49 24.67 16.91
CA LEU A 210 -2.14 24.86 15.50
C LEU A 210 -2.46 26.30 15.08
N ASP A 211 -1.41 27.05 14.77
CA ASP A 211 -1.49 28.38 14.17
C ASP A 211 -1.18 28.29 12.68
N VAL A 212 -2.02 28.92 11.87
CA VAL A 212 -1.96 28.86 10.41
C VAL A 212 -1.64 30.27 9.91
N VAL A 213 -0.52 30.40 9.22
CA VAL A 213 -0.06 31.64 8.59
C VAL A 213 -0.22 31.49 7.09
N THR A 214 -1.14 32.27 6.53
CA THR A 214 -1.57 32.10 5.14
C THR A 214 -0.81 32.99 4.16
N ILE A 215 -0.60 32.47 2.95
CA ILE A 215 -0.07 33.21 1.81
C ILE A 215 -1.17 33.29 0.76
N GLN A 216 -1.44 34.49 0.25
CA GLN A 216 -2.47 34.69 -0.77
C GLN A 216 -2.03 34.04 -2.09
N PRO A 217 -2.91 33.35 -2.86
CA PRO A 217 -2.62 32.81 -4.21
C PRO A 217 -2.15 33.90 -5.20
N PRO A 218 -1.48 33.55 -6.31
CA PRO A 218 -1.07 34.54 -7.31
C PRO A 218 -2.29 35.23 -7.94
N MET A 219 -2.06 36.32 -8.69
CA MET A 219 -3.15 37.06 -9.32
C MET A 219 -3.80 36.32 -10.50
N GLY A 220 -3.10 35.33 -11.07
CA GLY A 220 -3.55 34.45 -12.13
C GLY A 220 -2.68 33.20 -12.17
N ASN A 221 -3.14 32.19 -12.91
CA ASN A 221 -2.35 31.01 -13.25
C ASN A 221 -2.95 30.39 -14.52
N LEU A 222 -2.14 30.31 -15.58
CA LEU A 222 -2.43 29.48 -16.73
C LEU A 222 -1.68 28.15 -16.61
N ALA A 223 -2.38 27.05 -16.91
CA ALA A 223 -1.79 25.72 -16.82
C ALA A 223 -2.10 24.87 -18.04
N VAL A 224 -1.08 24.27 -18.64
CA VAL A 224 -1.25 23.21 -19.65
C VAL A 224 -1.54 21.92 -18.90
N THR A 225 -2.80 21.50 -18.86
CA THR A 225 -3.22 20.35 -18.03
C THR A 225 -3.20 19.03 -18.80
N GLU A 226 -3.32 19.06 -20.13
CA GLU A 226 -3.38 17.87 -20.96
C GLU A 226 -2.82 18.10 -22.37
N ILE A 227 -2.22 17.06 -22.94
CA ILE A 227 -1.84 16.97 -24.36
C ILE A 227 -2.29 15.61 -24.87
N GLN A 228 -2.96 15.58 -26.01
CA GLN A 228 -3.41 14.36 -26.65
C GLN A 228 -3.16 14.42 -28.16
N GLY A 229 -2.49 13.41 -28.68
CA GLY A 229 -2.38 13.19 -30.13
C GLY A 229 -3.65 12.54 -30.69
N GLY A 230 -4.11 13.02 -31.83
CA GLY A 230 -5.24 12.47 -32.59
C GLY A 230 -4.83 12.08 -34.02
N PRO A 231 -5.72 11.40 -34.77
CA PRO A 231 -5.43 10.95 -36.13
C PRO A 231 -5.26 12.09 -37.14
N SER A 232 -5.74 13.29 -36.83
CA SER A 232 -5.72 14.46 -37.71
C SER A 232 -5.17 15.74 -37.08
N ASN A 233 -5.06 15.80 -35.75
CA ASN A 233 -4.60 16.97 -35.01
C ASN A 233 -4.05 16.57 -33.64
N THR A 234 -3.36 17.51 -33.00
CA THR A 234 -2.96 17.43 -31.60
C THR A 234 -3.80 18.42 -30.81
N ARG A 235 -4.25 18.01 -29.63
CA ARG A 235 -5.12 18.81 -28.77
C ARG A 235 -4.44 19.01 -27.44
N ALA A 236 -4.50 20.22 -26.91
CA ALA A 236 -4.03 20.53 -25.57
C ALA A 236 -5.11 21.27 -24.79
N ILE A 237 -5.15 21.07 -23.48
CA ILE A 237 -6.09 21.77 -22.61
C ILE A 237 -5.30 22.79 -21.80
N VAL A 238 -5.69 24.06 -21.90
CA VAL A 238 -5.15 25.14 -21.08
C VAL A 238 -6.22 25.59 -20.09
N LEU A 239 -5.94 25.46 -18.80
CA LEU A 239 -6.74 25.94 -17.68
C LEU A 239 -6.32 27.36 -17.33
N ASN A 240 -7.29 28.24 -17.06
CA ASN A 240 -7.04 29.52 -16.42
C ASN A 240 -7.68 29.51 -15.02
N GLY A 241 -6.86 29.44 -13.98
CA GLY A 241 -7.30 29.55 -12.57
C GLY A 241 -7.57 30.98 -12.11
N GLY A 242 -7.15 31.97 -12.91
CA GLY A 242 -7.24 33.39 -12.60
C GLY A 242 -8.66 33.98 -12.71
N PRO A 243 -8.88 35.16 -12.10
CA PRO A 243 -10.17 35.85 -12.10
C PRO A 243 -10.44 36.64 -13.39
N VAL A 244 -9.49 36.70 -14.34
CA VAL A 244 -9.60 37.46 -15.59
C VAL A 244 -9.23 36.54 -16.76
N GLY A 245 -9.93 36.67 -17.89
CA GLY A 245 -9.58 35.96 -19.11
C GLY A 245 -8.26 36.47 -19.69
N GLN A 246 -7.41 35.56 -20.17
CA GLN A 246 -6.06 35.88 -20.64
C GLN A 246 -5.83 35.28 -22.03
N ALA A 247 -5.23 36.07 -22.92
CA ALA A 247 -4.74 35.57 -24.20
C ALA A 247 -3.33 35.02 -24.02
N VAL A 248 -3.09 33.81 -24.50
CA VAL A 248 -1.81 33.12 -24.37
C VAL A 248 -1.42 32.47 -25.70
N THR A 249 -0.12 32.43 -25.97
CA THR A 249 0.42 31.69 -27.12
C THR A 249 0.90 30.32 -26.62
N ALA A 250 0.21 29.26 -27.03
CA ALA A 250 0.63 27.89 -26.80
C ALA A 250 1.49 27.40 -27.95
N ARG A 251 2.64 26.81 -27.65
CA ARG A 251 3.64 26.32 -28.61
C ARG A 251 3.70 24.81 -28.50
N LEU A 252 3.47 24.10 -29.60
CA LEU A 252 3.65 22.65 -29.68
C LEU A 252 5.08 22.36 -30.14
N LEU A 253 5.81 21.58 -29.34
CA LEU A 253 7.14 21.10 -29.65
C LEU A 253 7.12 19.60 -29.84
N VAL A 254 7.88 19.10 -30.82
CA VAL A 254 8.16 17.68 -31.04
C VAL A 254 9.68 17.51 -31.11
N ASP A 255 10.22 16.61 -30.28
CA ASP A 255 11.66 16.38 -30.10
C ASP A 255 12.45 17.69 -29.85
N GLY A 256 11.83 18.62 -29.11
CA GLY A 256 12.39 19.93 -28.78
C GLY A 256 12.29 20.98 -29.88
N ALA A 257 11.85 20.63 -31.09
CA ALA A 257 11.61 21.58 -32.17
C ALA A 257 10.16 22.09 -32.14
N GLU A 258 9.97 23.40 -32.22
CA GLU A 258 8.63 23.97 -32.35
C GLU A 258 8.04 23.65 -33.72
N VAL A 259 6.95 22.88 -33.73
CA VAL A 259 6.27 22.44 -34.96
C VAL A 259 5.06 23.31 -35.29
N ASP A 260 4.43 23.91 -34.27
CA ASP A 260 3.29 24.81 -34.44
C ASP A 260 3.07 25.71 -33.22
N ARG A 261 2.29 26.78 -33.39
CA ARG A 261 1.85 27.67 -32.31
C ARG A 261 0.43 28.17 -32.54
N ALA A 262 -0.33 28.31 -31.47
CA ALA A 262 -1.69 28.84 -31.50
C ALA A 262 -1.88 29.92 -30.43
N VAL A 263 -2.58 30.99 -30.79
CA VAL A 263 -3.02 32.02 -29.83
C VAL A 263 -4.45 31.69 -29.42
N VAL A 264 -4.67 31.55 -28.12
CA VAL A 264 -5.98 31.24 -27.55
C VAL A 264 -6.29 32.22 -26.44
N THR A 265 -7.56 32.65 -26.35
CA THR A 265 -8.06 33.40 -25.21
C THR A 265 -8.77 32.44 -24.28
N VAL A 266 -8.20 32.23 -23.10
CA VAL A 266 -8.76 31.33 -22.08
C VAL A 266 -9.62 32.16 -21.12
N PRO A 267 -10.94 31.93 -21.03
CA PRO A 267 -11.81 32.66 -20.12
C PRO A 267 -11.41 32.48 -18.65
N MET A 268 -11.86 33.37 -17.78
CA MET A 268 -11.61 33.26 -16.34
C MET A 268 -12.16 31.92 -15.80
N ARG A 269 -11.39 31.25 -14.94
CA ARG A 269 -11.81 30.00 -14.24
C ARG A 269 -12.35 28.93 -15.18
N ALA A 270 -11.76 28.81 -16.37
CA ALA A 270 -12.21 27.89 -17.40
C ALA A 270 -11.02 27.19 -18.09
N SER A 271 -11.32 26.03 -18.67
CA SER A 271 -10.39 25.33 -19.55
C SER A 271 -10.78 25.60 -21.01
N THR A 272 -9.79 25.82 -21.87
CA THR A 272 -9.99 25.96 -23.32
C THR A 272 -9.11 24.95 -24.05
N GLU A 273 -9.71 24.31 -25.05
CA GLU A 273 -8.99 23.40 -25.94
C GLU A 273 -8.22 24.20 -27.00
N VAL A 274 -6.94 23.88 -27.16
CA VAL A 274 -6.06 24.38 -28.20
C VAL A 274 -5.84 23.26 -29.20
N ILE A 275 -6.18 23.52 -30.46
CA ILE A 275 -6.05 22.55 -31.55
C ILE A 275 -4.88 22.95 -32.43
N PHE A 276 -3.90 22.06 -32.55
CA PHE A 276 -2.78 22.16 -33.49
C PHE A 276 -3.04 21.22 -34.67
N PRO A 277 -3.08 21.69 -35.93
CA PRO A 277 -3.21 20.85 -37.13
C PRO A 277 -1.93 20.04 -37.43
N VAL A 278 -1.36 19.39 -36.43
CA VAL A 278 -0.17 18.55 -36.48
C VAL A 278 -0.55 17.16 -35.99
N VAL A 279 -0.20 16.13 -36.76
CA VAL A 279 -0.28 14.73 -36.33
C VAL A 279 1.06 14.36 -35.72
N LEU A 280 1.06 13.96 -34.44
CA LEU A 280 2.28 13.59 -33.73
C LEU A 280 2.90 12.31 -34.32
N PRO A 281 4.24 12.19 -34.35
CA PRO A 281 4.89 10.95 -34.73
C PRO A 281 4.56 9.83 -33.73
N GLN A 282 4.72 8.58 -34.15
CA GLN A 282 4.48 7.44 -33.27
C GLN A 282 5.51 7.34 -32.13
N ARG A 283 6.71 7.88 -32.34
CA ARG A 283 7.83 7.88 -31.40
C ARG A 283 8.42 9.27 -31.25
N GLY A 284 8.98 9.57 -30.08
CA GLY A 284 9.63 10.84 -29.78
C GLY A 284 9.06 11.48 -28.50
N GLU A 285 9.23 12.78 -28.41
CA GLU A 285 8.81 13.59 -27.27
C GLU A 285 7.89 14.70 -27.78
N ALA A 286 6.73 14.90 -27.15
CA ALA A 286 5.86 16.04 -27.43
C ALA A 286 5.66 16.89 -26.18
N SER A 287 5.71 18.20 -26.32
CA SER A 287 5.35 19.11 -25.23
C SER A 287 4.57 20.30 -25.75
N VAL A 288 3.72 20.83 -24.88
CA VAL A 288 3.04 22.10 -25.12
C VAL A 288 3.47 23.04 -24.03
N ILE A 289 3.98 24.20 -24.47
CA ILE A 289 4.58 25.22 -23.61
C ILE A 289 3.83 26.53 -23.82
N ILE A 290 3.46 27.17 -22.73
CA ILE A 290 2.96 28.54 -22.66
C ILE A 290 3.97 29.41 -21.90
N ASN A 291 3.64 30.70 -21.71
CA ASN A 291 4.45 31.60 -20.89
C ASN A 291 3.48 32.45 -20.05
N ASP A 292 3.37 32.13 -18.77
CA ASP A 292 2.60 32.90 -17.79
C ASP A 292 3.51 33.39 -16.66
N ALA A 293 4.04 34.60 -16.84
CA ALA A 293 4.86 35.25 -15.82
C ALA A 293 4.11 35.55 -14.50
N THR A 294 2.78 35.41 -14.47
CA THR A 294 1.96 35.72 -13.29
C THR A 294 1.57 34.51 -12.45
N GLY A 295 1.71 33.31 -13.03
CA GLY A 295 1.31 32.04 -12.44
C GLY A 295 2.46 31.22 -11.86
N TYR A 296 2.32 29.91 -11.96
CA TYR A 296 3.30 28.94 -11.50
C TYR A 296 4.09 28.37 -12.70
N GLU A 297 5.43 28.49 -12.68
CA GLU A 297 6.26 28.12 -13.84
C GLU A 297 6.12 26.64 -14.28
N ALA A 298 5.83 25.72 -13.37
CA ALA A 298 5.63 24.31 -13.75
C ALA A 298 4.33 24.04 -14.49
N ASP A 299 3.34 24.93 -14.38
CA ASP A 299 2.08 24.82 -15.08
C ASP A 299 2.21 25.27 -16.55
N ASP A 300 3.30 25.98 -16.88
CA ASP A 300 3.55 26.49 -18.23
C ASP A 300 3.89 25.39 -19.23
N ALA A 301 4.17 24.15 -18.80
CA ALA A 301 4.54 23.07 -19.69
C ALA A 301 3.92 21.74 -19.30
N ARG A 302 3.42 21.01 -20.31
CA ARG A 302 3.05 19.60 -20.20
C ARG A 302 3.86 18.76 -21.18
N TYR A 303 4.22 17.56 -20.77
CA TYR A 303 5.08 16.63 -21.49
C TYR A 303 4.32 15.34 -21.78
N LEU A 304 4.43 14.85 -23.01
CA LEU A 304 3.81 13.63 -23.51
C LEU A 304 4.91 12.78 -24.17
N MET A 305 5.10 11.56 -23.65
CA MET A 305 6.03 10.60 -24.26
C MET A 305 5.37 9.93 -25.46
N LEU A 306 5.90 10.16 -26.66
CA LEU A 306 5.45 9.47 -27.87
C LEU A 306 6.21 8.15 -27.96
N SER A 307 5.51 7.08 -27.71
CA SER A 307 5.94 5.74 -28.10
C SER A 307 4.69 4.94 -28.39
N PRO A 308 4.66 4.07 -29.40
CA PRO A 308 3.54 3.14 -29.53
C PRO A 308 3.52 2.22 -28.29
N PRO A 309 2.35 1.85 -27.73
CA PRO A 309 2.26 0.77 -26.76
C PRO A 309 3.12 -0.40 -27.25
N ARG A 310 4.04 -0.93 -26.42
CA ARG A 310 4.61 -2.23 -26.78
C ARG A 310 3.44 -3.20 -26.70
N PRO A 311 3.11 -3.91 -27.79
CA PRO A 311 1.98 -4.81 -27.75
C PRO A 311 2.28 -5.86 -26.68
N LEU A 312 1.33 -6.04 -25.76
CA LEU A 312 1.45 -7.03 -24.71
C LEU A 312 1.38 -8.42 -25.36
N ARG A 313 2.40 -9.24 -25.14
CA ARG A 313 2.42 -10.59 -25.70
C ARG A 313 1.38 -11.47 -25.03
N ILE A 314 0.53 -12.09 -25.82
CA ILE A 314 -0.43 -13.10 -25.36
C ILE A 314 0.00 -14.43 -25.94
N LEU A 315 0.30 -15.39 -25.07
CA LEU A 315 0.63 -16.75 -25.50
C LEU A 315 -0.66 -17.57 -25.58
N LEU A 316 -1.06 -17.95 -26.79
CA LEU A 316 -2.23 -18.78 -27.06
C LEU A 316 -1.79 -20.25 -27.18
N VAL A 317 -2.22 -21.08 -26.25
CA VAL A 317 -1.77 -22.47 -26.13
C VAL A 317 -2.84 -23.42 -26.64
N THR A 318 -2.53 -24.11 -27.73
CA THR A 318 -3.40 -25.11 -28.36
C THR A 318 -2.68 -26.46 -28.48
N GLU A 319 -3.32 -27.49 -29.05
CA GLU A 319 -2.77 -28.85 -29.09
C GLU A 319 -1.60 -28.92 -30.08
N SER A 320 -1.80 -28.45 -31.31
CA SER A 320 -0.77 -28.39 -32.35
C SER A 320 -0.02 -27.06 -32.42
N GLY A 321 -0.52 -26.02 -31.75
CA GLY A 321 -0.01 -24.65 -31.86
C GLY A 321 -0.59 -23.86 -33.04
N ASP A 322 -1.60 -24.38 -33.74
CA ASP A 322 -2.35 -23.66 -34.78
C ASP A 322 -3.73 -23.23 -34.26
N SER A 323 -3.82 -21.97 -33.81
CA SER A 323 -5.09 -21.42 -33.31
C SER A 323 -6.11 -21.12 -34.39
N SER A 324 -5.71 -21.01 -35.66
CA SER A 324 -6.62 -20.70 -36.75
C SER A 324 -7.63 -21.83 -36.99
N VAL A 325 -7.30 -23.04 -36.55
CA VAL A 325 -8.17 -24.22 -36.62
C VAL A 325 -8.70 -24.61 -35.24
N GLU A 326 -7.84 -24.64 -34.22
CA GLU A 326 -8.19 -25.20 -32.90
C GLU A 326 -8.89 -24.19 -31.97
N ALA A 327 -8.81 -22.90 -32.30
CA ALA A 327 -9.33 -21.80 -31.51
C ALA A 327 -9.87 -20.66 -32.39
N PHE A 328 -10.50 -21.01 -33.52
CA PHE A 328 -10.85 -20.09 -34.60
C PHE A 328 -11.59 -18.84 -34.10
N TYR A 329 -12.62 -18.99 -33.26
CA TYR A 329 -13.39 -17.83 -32.83
C TYR A 329 -12.60 -16.93 -31.90
N LEU A 330 -11.83 -17.51 -30.96
CA LEU A 330 -10.97 -16.74 -30.07
C LEU A 330 -9.86 -16.03 -30.87
N ASP A 331 -9.21 -16.73 -31.80
CA ASP A 331 -8.18 -16.17 -32.68
C ASP A 331 -8.71 -14.95 -33.47
N GLN A 332 -9.90 -15.07 -34.06
CA GLN A 332 -10.56 -13.96 -34.76
C GLN A 332 -10.94 -12.82 -33.80
N ALA A 333 -11.44 -13.12 -32.60
CA ALA A 333 -11.76 -12.09 -31.60
C ALA A 333 -10.52 -11.28 -31.19
N LEU A 334 -9.34 -11.90 -31.12
CA LEU A 334 -8.07 -11.24 -30.78
C LEU A 334 -7.51 -10.37 -31.91
N GLN A 335 -7.87 -10.65 -33.16
CA GLN A 335 -7.41 -9.92 -34.34
C GLN A 335 -8.29 -8.71 -34.71
N VAL A 336 -9.45 -8.52 -34.05
CA VAL A 336 -10.41 -7.46 -34.39
C VAL A 336 -10.23 -6.21 -33.52
N GLY A 337 -10.33 -5.03 -34.16
CA GLY A 337 -10.39 -3.72 -33.49
C GLY A 337 -9.02 -3.17 -33.07
N ASP A 338 -9.03 -2.17 -32.17
CA ASP A 338 -7.79 -1.55 -31.66
C ASP A 338 -6.99 -2.48 -30.72
N VAL A 339 -7.56 -3.62 -30.34
CA VAL A 339 -6.92 -4.69 -29.56
C VAL A 339 -5.79 -5.35 -30.35
N ALA A 340 -5.93 -5.53 -31.67
CA ALA A 340 -4.85 -6.07 -32.52
C ALA A 340 -3.60 -5.17 -32.57
N LYS A 341 -3.73 -3.89 -32.18
CA LYS A 341 -2.60 -2.96 -32.06
C LYS A 341 -1.96 -2.98 -30.66
N ARG A 342 -2.67 -3.53 -29.66
CA ARG A 342 -2.27 -3.57 -28.25
C ARG A 342 -1.72 -4.92 -27.81
N PHE A 343 -1.99 -5.99 -28.54
CA PHE A 343 -1.56 -7.34 -28.20
C PHE A 343 -0.79 -7.99 -29.35
N GLU A 344 0.28 -8.69 -29.00
CA GLU A 344 1.04 -9.53 -29.92
C GLU A 344 0.65 -10.98 -29.61
N ILE A 345 -0.15 -11.60 -30.48
CA ILE A 345 -0.59 -12.98 -30.28
C ILE A 345 0.51 -13.93 -30.75
N VAL A 346 1.03 -14.71 -29.81
CA VAL A 346 2.03 -15.75 -30.06
C VAL A 346 1.36 -17.09 -29.86
N GLN A 347 1.37 -17.95 -30.88
CA GLN A 347 0.76 -19.27 -30.81
C GLN A 347 1.82 -20.29 -30.39
N THR A 348 1.45 -21.26 -29.54
CA THR A 348 2.34 -22.36 -29.15
C THR A 348 1.56 -23.65 -28.91
N ALA A 349 2.21 -24.78 -29.19
CA ALA A 349 1.68 -26.09 -28.83
C ALA A 349 1.85 -26.33 -27.33
N ALA A 350 0.89 -27.01 -26.69
CA ALA A 350 0.94 -27.33 -25.26
C ALA A 350 2.22 -28.10 -24.86
N ALA A 351 2.73 -28.96 -25.75
CA ALA A 351 3.99 -29.68 -25.54
C ALA A 351 5.23 -28.78 -25.50
N MET A 352 5.15 -27.58 -26.06
CA MET A 352 6.25 -26.60 -26.09
C MET A 352 6.13 -25.53 -25.00
N LEU A 353 5.03 -25.52 -24.22
CA LEU A 353 4.72 -24.45 -23.26
C LEU A 353 5.88 -24.15 -22.30
N SER A 354 6.55 -25.19 -21.79
CA SER A 354 7.70 -25.02 -20.88
C SER A 354 8.83 -24.20 -21.52
N SER A 355 9.22 -24.54 -22.75
CA SER A 355 10.26 -23.80 -23.49
C SER A 355 9.79 -22.39 -23.89
N SER A 356 8.52 -22.25 -24.30
CA SER A 356 7.94 -20.95 -24.68
C SER A 356 7.90 -19.95 -23.53
N LEU A 357 7.79 -20.42 -22.27
CA LEU A 357 7.82 -19.55 -21.09
C LEU A 357 9.23 -19.32 -20.56
N SER A 358 10.10 -20.33 -20.57
CA SER A 358 11.44 -20.26 -19.98
C SER A 358 12.49 -19.61 -20.88
N GLU A 359 12.36 -19.73 -22.20
CA GLU A 359 13.33 -19.22 -23.19
C GLU A 359 12.88 -17.91 -23.86
N ALA A 360 11.78 -17.31 -23.39
CA ALA A 360 11.24 -16.09 -23.98
C ALA A 360 12.15 -14.89 -23.70
N ASN A 361 12.69 -14.25 -24.75
CA ASN A 361 13.44 -12.99 -24.61
C ASN A 361 12.60 -11.88 -23.96
N VAL A 362 11.28 -11.88 -24.20
CA VAL A 362 10.31 -11.03 -23.52
C VAL A 362 9.17 -11.93 -23.07
N PRO A 363 8.91 -12.05 -21.75
CA PRO A 363 7.86 -12.91 -21.23
C PRO A 363 6.47 -12.43 -21.69
N PRO A 364 5.52 -13.35 -21.94
CA PRO A 364 4.14 -12.97 -22.24
C PRO A 364 3.50 -12.24 -21.05
N ALA A 365 2.56 -11.35 -21.33
CA ALA A 365 1.74 -10.73 -20.28
C ALA A 365 0.64 -11.68 -19.81
N VAL A 366 0.05 -12.43 -20.74
CA VAL A 366 -1.07 -13.34 -20.51
C VAL A 366 -0.83 -14.67 -21.23
N VAL A 367 -1.20 -15.79 -20.60
CA VAL A 367 -1.27 -17.12 -21.23
C VAL A 367 -2.73 -17.57 -21.29
N LEU A 368 -3.19 -17.95 -22.48
CA LEU A 368 -4.51 -18.52 -22.72
C LEU A 368 -4.35 -20.03 -22.94
N LEU A 369 -4.74 -20.84 -21.96
CA LEU A 369 -4.66 -22.29 -22.01
C LEU A 369 -6.00 -22.89 -22.47
N LEU A 370 -6.03 -23.43 -23.69
CA LEU A 370 -7.25 -24.02 -24.28
C LEU A 370 -7.26 -25.55 -24.25
N THR A 371 -6.11 -26.17 -24.02
CA THR A 371 -5.96 -27.64 -23.99
C THR A 371 -4.94 -28.06 -22.94
N THR A 372 -5.11 -29.26 -22.40
CA THR A 372 -4.07 -29.96 -21.63
C THR A 372 -3.50 -31.15 -22.40
N ARG A 373 -4.01 -31.44 -23.60
CA ARG A 373 -3.46 -32.51 -24.44
C ARG A 373 -2.07 -32.12 -24.90
N GLY A 374 -1.12 -33.03 -24.68
CA GLY A 374 0.30 -32.75 -24.94
C GLY A 374 0.98 -31.87 -23.89
N LEU A 375 0.25 -31.34 -22.89
CA LEU A 375 0.86 -30.60 -21.78
C LEU A 375 1.61 -31.57 -20.87
N ASP A 376 2.89 -31.29 -20.63
CA ASP A 376 3.70 -32.06 -19.69
C ASP A 376 3.76 -31.38 -18.31
N ARG A 377 4.30 -32.10 -17.31
CA ARG A 377 4.41 -31.56 -15.95
C ARG A 377 5.30 -30.33 -15.88
N ARG A 378 6.33 -30.23 -16.75
CA ARG A 378 7.21 -29.06 -16.79
C ARG A 378 6.47 -27.83 -17.28
N GLY A 379 5.67 -27.96 -18.33
CA GLY A 379 4.81 -26.89 -18.84
C GLY A 379 3.86 -26.37 -17.77
N LEU A 380 3.24 -27.25 -16.98
CA LEU A 380 2.38 -26.84 -15.87
C LEU A 380 3.15 -26.12 -14.76
N SER A 381 4.30 -26.66 -14.33
CA SER A 381 5.14 -25.99 -13.32
C SER A 381 5.64 -24.62 -13.78
N GLU A 382 5.96 -24.49 -15.06
CA GLU A 382 6.33 -23.20 -15.66
C GLU A 382 5.16 -22.21 -15.73
N LEU A 383 3.96 -22.69 -16.03
CA LEU A 383 2.74 -21.88 -16.02
C LEU A 383 2.39 -21.38 -14.61
N GLU A 384 2.52 -22.25 -13.60
CA GLU A 384 2.35 -21.89 -12.19
C GLU A 384 3.37 -20.83 -11.75
N ARG A 385 4.66 -21.04 -12.09
CA ARG A 385 5.74 -20.09 -11.80
C ARG A 385 5.49 -18.74 -12.47
N PHE A 386 5.10 -18.76 -13.75
CA PHE A 386 4.74 -17.58 -14.51
C PHE A 386 3.60 -16.79 -13.84
N THR A 387 2.55 -17.49 -13.41
CA THR A 387 1.39 -16.85 -12.77
C THR A 387 1.82 -16.19 -11.46
N ARG A 388 2.53 -16.91 -10.59
CA ARG A 388 3.01 -16.37 -9.29
C ARG A 388 3.94 -15.16 -9.45
N ALA A 389 4.69 -15.09 -10.56
CA ALA A 389 5.57 -13.97 -10.89
C ALA A 389 4.83 -12.72 -11.44
N GLY A 390 3.49 -12.72 -11.45
CA GLY A 390 2.68 -11.60 -11.93
C GLY A 390 2.05 -11.80 -13.30
N GLY A 391 2.18 -12.99 -13.90
CA GLY A 391 1.53 -13.35 -15.14
C GLY A 391 0.02 -13.51 -15.00
N GLY A 392 -0.74 -13.15 -16.04
CA GLY A 392 -2.15 -13.47 -16.14
C GLY A 392 -2.38 -14.80 -16.85
N VAL A 393 -3.24 -15.68 -16.32
CA VAL A 393 -3.59 -16.94 -16.99
C VAL A 393 -5.10 -17.06 -17.12
N LEU A 394 -5.56 -17.42 -18.32
CA LEU A 394 -6.94 -17.87 -18.54
C LEU A 394 -6.92 -19.35 -18.89
N ILE A 395 -7.64 -20.16 -18.12
CA ILE A 395 -7.95 -21.55 -18.47
C ILE A 395 -9.36 -21.59 -19.02
N VAL A 396 -9.51 -22.00 -20.28
CA VAL A 396 -10.81 -22.24 -20.90
C VAL A 396 -11.14 -23.71 -20.73
N ALA A 397 -12.00 -24.05 -19.77
CA ALA A 397 -12.27 -25.41 -19.31
C ALA A 397 -13.18 -26.24 -20.25
N GLY A 398 -12.95 -26.11 -21.56
CA GLY A 398 -13.66 -26.77 -22.65
C GLY A 398 -13.30 -28.25 -22.85
N PRO A 399 -13.69 -28.88 -23.97
CA PRO A 399 -13.56 -30.33 -24.19
C PRO A 399 -12.14 -30.88 -24.20
N TYR A 400 -11.14 -30.03 -24.44
CA TYR A 400 -9.73 -30.40 -24.54
C TYR A 400 -8.95 -30.24 -23.23
N ILE A 401 -9.63 -29.84 -22.16
CA ILE A 401 -9.07 -29.79 -20.81
C ILE A 401 -9.36 -31.09 -20.05
N GLU A 402 -8.30 -31.72 -19.56
CA GLU A 402 -8.32 -32.88 -18.68
C GLU A 402 -8.08 -32.41 -17.23
N PRO A 403 -9.11 -32.41 -16.37
CA PRO A 403 -9.00 -31.89 -14.99
C PRO A 403 -7.86 -32.47 -14.18
N LEU A 404 -7.56 -33.76 -14.38
CA LEU A 404 -6.50 -34.46 -13.66
C LEU A 404 -5.11 -33.83 -13.91
N MET A 405 -4.87 -33.32 -15.12
CA MET A 405 -3.63 -32.64 -15.49
C MET A 405 -3.46 -31.29 -14.81
N LEU A 406 -4.54 -30.67 -14.35
CA LEU A 406 -4.57 -29.37 -13.66
C LEU A 406 -4.82 -29.53 -12.16
N SER A 407 -4.62 -30.74 -11.60
CA SER A 407 -4.88 -30.99 -10.18
C SER A 407 -4.05 -30.06 -9.29
N GLY A 408 -4.72 -29.18 -8.55
CA GLY A 408 -4.06 -28.18 -7.69
C GLY A 408 -3.83 -26.81 -8.35
N PHE A 409 -4.14 -26.64 -9.64
CA PHE A 409 -4.03 -25.39 -10.37
C PHE A 409 -5.33 -25.05 -11.12
N GLY A 410 -6.04 -24.02 -10.67
CA GLY A 410 -7.27 -23.54 -11.31
C GLY A 410 -8.58 -24.23 -10.91
N GLY A 411 -8.54 -25.21 -10.00
CA GLY A 411 -9.77 -25.78 -9.41
C GLY A 411 -10.74 -26.38 -10.44
N VAL A 412 -10.23 -26.95 -11.53
CA VAL A 412 -11.06 -27.54 -12.59
C VAL A 412 -11.56 -28.92 -12.16
N GLY A 413 -12.87 -29.10 -12.05
CA GLY A 413 -13.54 -30.37 -11.74
C GLY A 413 -14.03 -31.13 -12.97
N PRO A 414 -14.83 -32.21 -12.83
CA PRO A 414 -15.37 -32.96 -13.97
C PRO A 414 -16.36 -32.13 -14.82
N SER A 415 -16.57 -32.54 -16.08
CA SER A 415 -17.66 -31.97 -16.91
C SER A 415 -19.01 -32.30 -16.33
N VAL A 416 -19.90 -31.31 -16.28
CA VAL A 416 -21.30 -31.52 -15.92
C VAL A 416 -22.06 -31.83 -17.20
N PRO A 417 -22.59 -33.06 -17.36
CA PRO A 417 -23.33 -33.42 -18.56
C PRO A 417 -24.63 -32.62 -18.68
N GLU A 418 -25.21 -32.67 -19.88
CA GLU A 418 -26.62 -32.39 -20.10
C GLU A 418 -27.38 -33.45 -19.28
N ASN A 419 -28.19 -33.04 -18.30
CA ASN A 419 -28.91 -34.02 -17.46
C ASN A 419 -29.75 -34.94 -18.37
N ASP A 420 -29.57 -36.25 -18.24
CA ASP A 420 -30.27 -37.28 -19.02
C ASP A 420 -31.73 -37.52 -18.58
N ASP A 421 -32.19 -36.85 -17.51
CA ASP A 421 -33.56 -36.97 -17.03
C ASP A 421 -34.20 -35.59 -16.80
N ALA A 422 -35.24 -35.30 -17.60
CA ALA A 422 -36.17 -34.16 -17.52
C ALA A 422 -35.63 -32.77 -17.92
N GLY A 423 -35.41 -32.58 -19.23
CA GLY A 423 -35.42 -31.27 -19.90
C GLY A 423 -34.03 -30.61 -20.00
N SER A 424 -33.57 -30.37 -21.24
CA SER A 424 -32.35 -29.61 -21.51
C SER A 424 -32.49 -28.20 -20.93
N VAL A 425 -31.86 -27.94 -19.78
CA VAL A 425 -31.78 -26.58 -19.25
C VAL A 425 -30.58 -25.92 -19.92
N ASP A 426 -30.84 -25.12 -20.95
CA ASP A 426 -29.82 -24.19 -21.46
C ASP A 426 -29.35 -23.32 -20.30
N ARG A 427 -28.10 -23.49 -19.88
CA ARG A 427 -27.52 -22.65 -18.85
C ARG A 427 -27.27 -21.26 -19.43
N ARG A 428 -27.56 -20.22 -18.65
CA ARG A 428 -27.31 -18.82 -19.00
C ARG A 428 -26.16 -18.26 -18.18
N PHE A 429 -25.38 -17.33 -18.73
CA PHE A 429 -24.29 -16.69 -18.01
C PHE A 429 -24.81 -15.49 -17.19
N VAL A 430 -24.56 -15.51 -15.89
CA VAL A 430 -25.05 -14.53 -14.92
C VAL A 430 -23.87 -13.94 -14.15
N PRO A 431 -23.45 -12.70 -14.43
CA PRO A 431 -22.41 -12.01 -13.67
C PRO A 431 -22.79 -11.87 -12.18
N ALA A 432 -21.81 -12.06 -11.28
CA ALA A 432 -22.03 -11.95 -9.83
C ALA A 432 -21.96 -10.48 -9.34
N ASP A 433 -21.04 -9.67 -9.88
CA ASP A 433 -20.93 -8.23 -9.59
C ASP A 433 -20.67 -7.44 -10.88
N GLY A 434 -21.63 -6.59 -11.27
CA GLY A 434 -21.50 -5.75 -12.47
C GLY A 434 -20.43 -4.65 -12.38
N ARG A 435 -19.89 -4.37 -11.19
CA ARG A 435 -18.81 -3.40 -10.98
C ARG A 435 -17.42 -3.99 -11.22
N HIS A 436 -17.31 -5.31 -11.35
CA HIS A 436 -16.04 -5.96 -11.67
C HIS A 436 -15.51 -5.43 -13.02
N PRO A 437 -14.20 -5.17 -13.20
CA PRO A 437 -13.66 -4.56 -14.42
C PRO A 437 -14.09 -5.25 -15.72
N ILE A 438 -14.11 -6.59 -15.71
CA ILE A 438 -14.57 -7.39 -16.87
C ILE A 438 -16.02 -7.02 -17.27
N PHE A 439 -16.90 -6.77 -16.30
CA PHE A 439 -18.34 -6.56 -16.52
C PHE A 439 -18.72 -5.08 -16.65
N GLN A 440 -17.94 -4.19 -16.05
CA GLN A 440 -18.22 -2.76 -16.01
C GLN A 440 -18.30 -2.14 -17.41
N ALA A 441 -17.42 -2.57 -18.33
CA ALA A 441 -17.37 -2.06 -19.70
C ALA A 441 -18.65 -2.31 -20.52
N PHE A 442 -19.48 -3.27 -20.11
CA PHE A 442 -20.74 -3.57 -20.78
C PHE A 442 -21.87 -2.61 -20.41
N GLY A 443 -21.78 -1.92 -19.27
CA GLY A 443 -22.79 -0.97 -18.79
C GLY A 443 -24.21 -1.54 -18.87
N GLN A 444 -25.11 -0.82 -19.55
CA GLN A 444 -26.51 -1.24 -19.72
C GLN A 444 -26.69 -2.53 -20.52
N LYS A 445 -25.69 -2.96 -21.31
CA LYS A 445 -25.76 -4.18 -22.12
C LYS A 445 -25.37 -5.44 -21.35
N LEU A 446 -25.00 -5.34 -20.07
CA LEU A 446 -24.54 -6.47 -19.27
C LEU A 446 -25.56 -7.63 -19.25
N GLY A 447 -26.86 -7.31 -19.20
CA GLY A 447 -27.94 -8.31 -19.24
C GLY A 447 -27.98 -9.16 -20.51
N ASN A 448 -27.34 -8.73 -21.60
CA ASN A 448 -27.29 -9.51 -22.85
C ASN A 448 -26.40 -10.76 -22.72
N LEU A 449 -25.51 -10.84 -21.71
CA LEU A 449 -24.73 -12.06 -21.45
C LEU A 449 -25.64 -13.24 -21.04
N ALA A 450 -26.80 -12.96 -20.43
CA ALA A 450 -27.78 -13.99 -20.08
C ALA A 450 -28.54 -14.57 -21.30
N GLN A 451 -28.39 -13.98 -22.49
CA GLN A 451 -29.00 -14.50 -23.73
C GLN A 451 -28.21 -15.66 -24.34
N VAL A 452 -26.96 -15.84 -23.93
CA VAL A 452 -26.08 -16.92 -24.36
C VAL A 452 -26.52 -18.26 -23.76
N ARG A 453 -26.53 -19.31 -24.57
CA ARG A 453 -26.93 -20.66 -24.21
C ARG A 453 -25.71 -21.56 -24.08
N TYR A 454 -25.55 -22.16 -22.89
CA TYR A 454 -24.51 -23.12 -22.59
C TYR A 454 -25.13 -24.50 -22.37
N VAL A 455 -24.83 -25.44 -23.27
CA VAL A 455 -25.35 -26.81 -23.23
C VAL A 455 -24.46 -27.69 -22.35
N ARG A 456 -23.14 -27.48 -22.39
CA ARG A 456 -22.17 -28.20 -21.56
C ARG A 456 -21.26 -27.24 -20.79
N THR A 457 -20.97 -27.60 -19.54
CA THR A 457 -20.15 -26.79 -18.64
C THR A 457 -19.22 -27.66 -17.81
N ARG A 458 -18.22 -27.04 -17.20
CA ARG A 458 -17.29 -27.65 -16.28
C ARG A 458 -17.59 -27.22 -14.86
N ARG A 459 -17.57 -28.16 -13.91
CA ARG A 459 -17.63 -27.79 -12.49
C ARG A 459 -16.32 -27.12 -12.10
N LEU A 460 -16.42 -25.95 -11.48
CA LEU A 460 -15.27 -25.22 -10.94
C LEU A 460 -15.33 -25.26 -9.41
N ASP A 461 -14.23 -25.61 -8.78
CA ASP A 461 -14.06 -25.62 -7.33
C ASP A 461 -13.39 -24.32 -6.89
N SER A 462 -14.13 -23.49 -6.13
CA SER A 462 -13.67 -22.20 -5.61
C SER A 462 -13.26 -22.25 -4.13
N SER A 463 -13.13 -23.45 -3.55
CA SER A 463 -13.28 -23.65 -2.09
C SER A 463 -12.10 -23.25 -1.20
N THR A 464 -10.99 -22.71 -1.73
CA THR A 464 -9.87 -22.33 -0.85
C THR A 464 -9.27 -20.94 -1.07
N ASP A 465 -9.17 -20.39 -2.29
CA ASP A 465 -8.58 -19.05 -2.52
C ASP A 465 -9.19 -18.29 -3.72
N GLY A 466 -10.35 -18.73 -4.25
CA GLY A 466 -10.94 -18.20 -5.48
C GLY A 466 -12.27 -17.47 -5.30
N SER A 467 -12.43 -16.32 -5.95
CA SER A 467 -13.71 -15.60 -6.04
C SER A 467 -14.52 -16.05 -7.27
N VAL A 468 -15.84 -16.15 -7.13
CA VAL A 468 -16.73 -16.47 -8.26
C VAL A 468 -17.21 -15.18 -8.90
N LEU A 469 -16.75 -14.92 -10.12
CA LEU A 469 -17.10 -13.70 -10.87
C LEU A 469 -18.43 -13.83 -11.61
N ALA A 470 -18.80 -15.04 -12.01
CA ALA A 470 -20.07 -15.30 -12.67
C ALA A 470 -20.55 -16.73 -12.40
N HIS A 471 -21.86 -16.92 -12.48
CA HIS A 471 -22.53 -18.20 -12.34
C HIS A 471 -23.24 -18.57 -13.64
N PHE A 472 -23.46 -19.85 -13.84
CA PHE A 472 -24.49 -20.34 -14.73
C PHE A 472 -25.85 -20.25 -14.03
N SER A 473 -26.93 -20.22 -14.80
CA SER A 473 -28.30 -20.11 -14.28
C SER A 473 -28.73 -21.28 -13.38
N ASP A 474 -27.99 -22.39 -13.35
CA ASP A 474 -28.17 -23.51 -12.43
C ASP A 474 -27.41 -23.33 -11.09
N GLY A 475 -26.77 -22.17 -10.89
CA GLY A 475 -26.01 -21.82 -9.69
C GLY A 475 -24.57 -22.35 -9.69
N THR A 476 -24.15 -23.12 -10.70
CA THR A 476 -22.74 -23.53 -10.80
C THR A 476 -21.85 -22.36 -11.21
N ALA A 477 -20.59 -22.34 -10.76
CA ALA A 477 -19.66 -21.28 -11.12
C ALA A 477 -19.32 -21.33 -12.62
N ALA A 478 -19.43 -20.19 -13.30
CA ALA A 478 -19.13 -20.04 -14.73
C ALA A 478 -17.76 -19.38 -14.99
N LEU A 479 -17.36 -18.46 -14.12
CA LEU A 479 -16.06 -17.81 -14.17
C LEU A 479 -15.56 -17.64 -12.74
N THR A 480 -14.36 -18.14 -12.48
CA THR A 480 -13.68 -17.98 -11.17
C THR A 480 -12.35 -17.29 -11.34
N GLU A 481 -11.98 -16.49 -10.34
CA GLU A 481 -10.70 -15.80 -10.25
C GLU A 481 -9.95 -16.25 -9.01
N HIS A 482 -8.66 -16.52 -9.16
CA HIS A 482 -7.76 -16.91 -8.08
C HIS A 482 -6.54 -15.99 -8.13
N ASP A 483 -6.28 -15.27 -7.05
CA ASP A 483 -5.06 -14.48 -6.89
C ASP A 483 -3.91 -15.40 -6.49
N LEU A 484 -2.85 -15.42 -7.28
CA LEU A 484 -1.67 -16.25 -7.04
C LEU A 484 -0.44 -15.36 -6.90
N ASP A 485 -0.09 -15.05 -5.65
CA ASP A 485 0.98 -14.12 -5.28
C ASP A 485 0.81 -12.75 -5.98
N LEU A 486 1.59 -12.47 -7.03
CA LEU A 486 1.52 -11.21 -7.78
C LEU A 486 0.65 -11.28 -9.03
N GLY A 487 0.24 -12.48 -9.46
CA GLY A 487 -0.52 -12.69 -10.70
C GLY A 487 -1.91 -13.22 -10.47
N ARG A 488 -2.63 -13.45 -11.59
CA ARG A 488 -4.06 -13.76 -11.58
C ARG A 488 -4.37 -14.94 -12.47
N LEU A 489 -5.21 -15.83 -11.97
CA LEU A 489 -5.71 -16.99 -12.69
C LEU A 489 -7.23 -16.89 -12.84
N LEU A 490 -7.70 -16.80 -14.07
CA LEU A 490 -9.10 -16.95 -14.43
C LEU A 490 -9.37 -18.34 -14.98
N VAL A 491 -10.51 -18.92 -14.59
CA VAL A 491 -10.98 -20.19 -15.13
C VAL A 491 -12.42 -20.06 -15.57
N PHE A 492 -12.65 -20.30 -16.87
CA PHE A 492 -13.96 -20.24 -17.49
C PHE A 492 -14.53 -21.65 -17.67
N GLY A 493 -15.73 -21.89 -17.14
CA GLY A 493 -16.37 -23.20 -17.05
C GLY A 493 -17.07 -23.69 -18.32
N SER A 494 -16.63 -23.28 -19.51
CA SER A 494 -17.09 -23.79 -20.81
C SER A 494 -16.00 -23.58 -21.87
N ASP A 495 -16.32 -23.71 -23.15
CA ASP A 495 -15.40 -23.43 -24.25
C ASP A 495 -15.66 -22.05 -24.91
N PHE A 496 -14.66 -21.53 -25.62
CA PHE A 496 -14.76 -20.34 -26.46
C PHE A 496 -14.96 -20.69 -27.94
N GLU A 497 -15.38 -21.91 -28.20
CA GLU A 497 -15.76 -22.42 -29.50
C GLU A 497 -17.28 -22.66 -29.53
N SER A 498 -17.81 -23.19 -30.62
CA SER A 498 -19.26 -23.48 -30.71
C SER A 498 -19.61 -24.91 -30.32
N THR A 499 -18.76 -25.59 -29.54
CA THR A 499 -18.94 -27.03 -29.24
C THR A 499 -19.86 -27.22 -28.04
N TRP A 500 -19.69 -26.43 -26.97
CA TRP A 500 -20.49 -26.54 -25.75
C TRP A 500 -21.52 -25.41 -25.58
N ASN A 501 -21.45 -24.36 -26.38
CA ASN A 501 -22.30 -23.18 -26.27
C ASN A 501 -22.40 -22.39 -27.59
N ASP A 502 -23.24 -21.36 -27.61
CA ASP A 502 -23.40 -20.43 -28.75
C ASP A 502 -22.71 -19.07 -28.53
N PHE A 503 -21.90 -18.92 -27.47
CA PHE A 503 -21.30 -17.64 -27.08
C PHE A 503 -20.47 -16.99 -28.17
N PRO A 504 -19.58 -17.71 -28.91
CA PRO A 504 -18.73 -17.06 -29.89
C PRO A 504 -19.45 -16.43 -31.07
N ARG A 505 -20.73 -16.81 -31.27
CA ARG A 505 -21.60 -16.24 -32.30
C ARG A 505 -22.41 -15.04 -31.79
N HIS A 506 -22.36 -14.76 -30.50
CA HIS A 506 -23.08 -13.68 -29.86
C HIS A 506 -22.27 -12.37 -29.89
N PRO A 507 -22.88 -11.19 -30.11
CA PRO A 507 -22.16 -9.91 -30.19
C PRO A 507 -21.34 -9.52 -28.96
N MET A 508 -21.61 -10.16 -27.82
CA MET A 508 -20.94 -9.89 -26.54
C MET A 508 -19.62 -10.66 -26.37
N PHE A 509 -19.31 -11.60 -27.27
CA PHE A 509 -18.11 -12.43 -27.17
C PHE A 509 -16.81 -11.63 -27.31
N VAL A 510 -16.68 -10.84 -28.38
CA VAL A 510 -15.47 -10.06 -28.65
C VAL A 510 -15.17 -9.07 -27.50
N PRO A 511 -16.13 -8.24 -27.03
CA PRO A 511 -15.87 -7.40 -25.87
C PRO A 511 -15.53 -8.22 -24.60
N PHE A 512 -16.18 -9.36 -24.37
CA PHE A 512 -15.88 -10.20 -23.20
C PHE A 512 -14.44 -10.71 -23.20
N VAL A 513 -13.96 -11.22 -24.33
CA VAL A 513 -12.56 -11.65 -24.50
C VAL A 513 -11.61 -10.48 -24.24
N HIS A 514 -11.90 -9.30 -24.81
CA HIS A 514 -11.05 -8.12 -24.68
C HIS A 514 -10.95 -7.60 -23.24
N GLU A 515 -12.06 -7.52 -22.53
CA GLU A 515 -12.08 -7.09 -21.13
C GLU A 515 -11.44 -8.13 -20.21
N THR A 516 -11.64 -9.42 -20.48
CA THR A 516 -10.98 -10.51 -19.74
C THR A 516 -9.46 -10.42 -19.87
N ILE A 517 -8.96 -10.21 -21.07
CA ILE A 517 -7.52 -10.08 -21.32
C ILE A 517 -6.96 -8.81 -20.69
N ARG A 518 -7.68 -7.68 -20.79
CA ARG A 518 -7.28 -6.42 -20.16
C ARG A 518 -7.16 -6.57 -18.65
N HIS A 519 -8.11 -7.27 -18.04
CA HIS A 519 -8.10 -7.57 -16.61
C HIS A 519 -6.91 -8.47 -16.22
N LEU A 520 -6.65 -9.52 -17.00
CA LEU A 520 -5.52 -10.44 -16.79
C LEU A 520 -4.16 -9.79 -17.03
N SER A 521 -4.06 -8.88 -17.99
CA SER A 521 -2.82 -8.15 -18.24
C SER A 521 -2.54 -7.09 -17.18
N GLY A 522 -3.53 -6.72 -16.36
CA GLY A 522 -3.44 -5.57 -15.44
C GLY A 522 -3.10 -4.25 -16.15
N ASP A 523 -2.79 -3.21 -15.37
CA ASP A 523 -2.19 -1.96 -15.87
C ASP A 523 -0.69 -2.16 -16.21
N ARG A 524 -0.35 -3.23 -16.94
CA ARG A 524 1.01 -3.47 -17.45
C ARG A 524 1.38 -2.55 -18.62
N ASN A 525 0.54 -1.57 -18.94
CA ASN A 525 1.02 -0.42 -19.68
C ASN A 525 1.91 0.37 -18.73
N GLU A 526 3.23 0.22 -18.90
CA GLU A 526 4.20 1.03 -18.17
C GLU A 526 3.76 2.50 -18.19
N PRO A 527 3.69 3.19 -17.03
CA PRO A 527 3.28 4.58 -16.99
C PRO A 527 4.29 5.41 -17.80
N ARG A 528 3.79 5.99 -18.90
CA ARG A 528 4.58 6.85 -19.82
C ARG A 528 4.56 8.31 -19.41
N GLU A 529 3.60 8.63 -18.56
CA GLU A 529 3.48 9.87 -17.83
C GLU A 529 3.51 9.52 -16.34
N LEU A 530 4.45 10.12 -15.63
CA LEU A 530 4.51 10.12 -14.17
C LEU A 530 4.17 11.52 -13.68
N VAL A 531 3.62 11.59 -12.48
CA VAL A 531 3.53 12.84 -11.72
C VAL A 531 4.79 12.96 -10.86
N VAL A 532 5.28 14.18 -10.64
CA VAL A 532 6.29 14.44 -9.62
C VAL A 532 5.87 13.73 -8.32
N GLY A 533 6.78 12.97 -7.71
CA GLY A 533 6.47 12.18 -6.50
C GLY A 533 6.04 10.73 -6.71
N ASP A 534 5.63 10.31 -7.92
CA ASP A 534 5.14 8.94 -8.18
C ASP A 534 6.23 7.84 -8.10
N GLY A 535 7.50 8.21 -7.88
CA GLY A 535 8.63 7.29 -7.80
C GLY A 535 9.71 7.73 -6.82
N PRO A 536 10.89 7.07 -6.83
CA PRO A 536 12.01 7.48 -5.98
C PRO A 536 12.31 8.97 -6.14
N ARG A 537 12.49 9.68 -5.03
CA ARG A 537 12.65 11.15 -5.01
C ARG A 537 13.79 11.66 -5.89
N GLU A 538 14.83 10.85 -6.12
CA GLU A 538 15.96 11.22 -6.98
C GLU A 538 15.61 11.18 -8.47
N SER A 539 14.66 10.33 -8.89
CA SER A 539 14.30 10.14 -10.30
C SER A 539 13.10 10.97 -10.75
N VAL A 540 12.20 11.34 -9.83
CA VAL A 540 10.92 12.00 -10.15
C VAL A 540 10.79 13.35 -9.42
N SER A 541 11.83 14.19 -9.52
CA SER A 541 11.93 15.43 -8.74
C SER A 541 11.57 16.70 -9.52
N ARG A 542 11.47 16.64 -10.85
CA ARG A 542 11.23 17.79 -11.72
C ARG A 542 10.44 17.36 -12.96
N PRO A 543 9.59 18.24 -13.52
CA PRO A 543 8.89 17.95 -14.76
C PRO A 543 9.85 17.94 -15.96
N GLY A 544 9.48 17.22 -17.02
CA GLY A 544 10.27 17.06 -18.24
C GLY A 544 10.43 15.61 -18.65
N PHE A 545 11.32 15.37 -19.62
CA PHE A 545 11.66 14.02 -20.06
C PHE A 545 12.87 13.50 -19.29
N ILE A 546 12.72 12.35 -18.63
CA ILE A 546 13.78 11.73 -17.82
C ILE A 546 13.91 10.26 -18.20
N GLU A 547 15.14 9.78 -18.17
CA GLU A 547 15.47 8.36 -18.29
C GLU A 547 15.60 7.77 -16.89
N LEU A 548 14.75 6.79 -16.57
CA LEU A 548 14.75 6.07 -15.31
C LEU A 548 15.92 5.06 -15.26
N ALA A 549 16.21 4.53 -14.06
CA ALA A 549 17.35 3.63 -13.83
C ALA A 549 17.30 2.32 -14.66
N ASP A 550 16.12 1.93 -15.13
CA ASP A 550 15.86 0.80 -16.03
C ASP A 550 16.00 1.16 -17.53
N SER A 551 16.56 2.34 -17.84
CA SER A 551 16.67 2.90 -19.19
C SER A 551 15.33 3.19 -19.87
N GLN A 552 14.24 3.27 -19.10
CA GLN A 552 12.94 3.68 -19.62
C GLN A 552 12.87 5.22 -19.67
N ARG A 553 12.54 5.78 -20.84
CA ARG A 553 12.21 7.20 -20.97
C ARG A 553 10.75 7.43 -20.63
N VAL A 554 10.50 8.37 -19.72
CA VAL A 554 9.15 8.77 -19.28
C VAL A 554 9.00 10.28 -19.35
N ALA A 555 7.76 10.75 -19.51
CA ALA A 555 7.40 12.14 -19.30
C ALA A 555 7.00 12.33 -17.83
N ILE A 556 7.60 13.30 -17.14
CA ILE A 556 7.24 13.68 -15.78
C ILE A 556 6.50 15.01 -15.83
N ASN A 557 5.33 15.07 -15.22
CA ASN A 557 4.49 16.26 -15.16
C ASN A 557 4.18 16.62 -13.70
N VAL A 558 3.75 17.84 -13.45
CA VAL A 558 3.18 18.20 -12.14
C VAL A 558 1.76 17.65 -11.99
N ASP A 559 1.32 17.51 -10.73
CA ASP A 559 -0.04 17.07 -10.41
C ASP A 559 -1.04 18.10 -10.94
N ARG A 560 -2.01 17.65 -11.74
CA ARG A 560 -3.03 18.52 -12.33
C ARG A 560 -3.91 19.17 -11.24
N ALA A 561 -4.01 18.55 -10.06
CA ALA A 561 -4.77 19.10 -8.95
C ALA A 561 -4.15 20.38 -8.37
N GLU A 562 -2.83 20.55 -8.47
CA GLU A 562 -2.12 21.72 -7.92
C GLU A 562 -2.27 22.96 -8.81
N SER A 563 -2.65 22.78 -10.09
CA SER A 563 -2.97 23.89 -11.00
C SER A 563 -4.25 24.64 -10.60
N ASP A 564 -5.11 24.03 -9.77
CA ASP A 564 -6.27 24.69 -9.18
C ASP A 564 -5.84 25.62 -8.02
N MET A 565 -6.12 26.91 -8.18
CA MET A 565 -5.78 27.94 -7.20
C MET A 565 -6.76 28.01 -6.02
N THR A 566 -7.75 27.12 -5.95
CA THR A 566 -8.78 27.15 -4.91
C THR A 566 -8.16 26.93 -3.52
N SER A 567 -8.10 28.00 -2.74
CA SER A 567 -7.65 27.98 -1.34
C SER A 567 -8.81 27.77 -0.37
N MET A 568 -8.54 27.11 0.75
CA MET A 568 -9.46 26.98 1.88
C MET A 568 -9.26 28.12 2.88
N SER A 569 -10.31 28.42 3.64
CA SER A 569 -10.19 29.30 4.80
C SER A 569 -9.42 28.61 5.93
N VAL A 570 -8.82 29.39 6.83
CA VAL A 570 -8.16 28.87 8.04
C VAL A 570 -9.13 28.05 8.91
N ALA A 571 -10.40 28.43 8.94
CA ALA A 571 -11.42 27.72 9.71
C ALA A 571 -11.72 26.34 9.11
N GLU A 572 -11.89 26.25 7.78
CA GLU A 572 -12.07 24.98 7.08
C GLU A 572 -10.84 24.08 7.24
N PHE A 573 -9.62 24.64 7.07
CA PHE A 573 -8.38 23.89 7.27
C PHE A 573 -8.29 23.30 8.68
N LYS A 574 -8.61 24.08 9.72
CA LYS A 574 -8.61 23.59 11.10
C LYS A 574 -9.73 22.57 11.38
N ALA A 575 -10.82 22.59 10.62
CA ALA A 575 -11.90 21.62 10.74
C ALA A 575 -11.51 20.24 10.16
N GLU A 576 -10.70 20.21 9.10
CA GLU A 576 -10.13 18.98 8.53
C GLU A 576 -9.08 18.32 9.43
N VAL A 577 -8.53 19.08 10.39
CA VAL A 577 -7.61 18.54 11.39
C VAL A 577 -8.43 17.99 12.57
N ALA A 578 -8.58 16.67 12.61
CA ALA A 578 -9.18 15.97 13.73
C ALA A 578 -8.34 16.17 15.00
N LYS A 579 -9.00 16.70 16.04
CA LYS A 579 -8.43 16.85 17.38
C LYS A 579 -8.79 15.63 18.21
N VAL A 580 -7.78 14.83 18.56
CA VAL A 580 -8.00 13.64 19.39
C VAL A 580 -7.99 14.06 20.85
N GLY A 581 -9.21 14.20 21.37
CA GLY A 581 -9.46 14.12 22.81
C GLY A 581 -8.93 12.80 23.34
N THR A 582 -8.42 12.84 24.56
CA THR A 582 -7.72 11.77 25.32
C THR A 582 -8.56 10.50 25.58
N THR A 583 -9.32 10.02 24.59
CA THR A 583 -10.25 8.90 24.72
C THR A 583 -10.56 8.22 23.38
N ILE A 584 -9.58 7.62 22.68
CA ILE A 584 -9.87 6.56 21.68
C ILE A 584 -8.85 5.41 21.78
N ASN A 585 -9.37 4.23 22.13
CA ASN A 585 -8.70 2.94 22.34
C ASN A 585 -8.31 2.18 21.04
N SER A 586 -7.85 2.84 19.98
CA SER A 586 -7.52 2.14 18.71
C SER A 586 -6.08 2.25 18.21
N THR A 587 -5.18 2.92 18.96
CA THR A 587 -3.73 2.96 18.65
C THR A 587 -2.88 2.10 19.58
N THR A 588 -3.50 1.25 20.38
CA THR A 588 -2.81 0.46 21.40
C THR A 588 -1.90 -0.60 20.77
N ASP A 589 -2.19 -1.17 19.60
CA ASP A 589 -1.38 -2.27 19.06
C ASP A 589 -0.02 -1.81 18.51
N HIS A 590 0.06 -0.67 17.79
CA HIS A 590 1.35 -0.20 17.25
C HIS A 590 2.23 0.55 18.26
N ALA A 591 1.63 1.30 19.18
CA ALA A 591 2.39 1.97 20.26
C ALA A 591 2.86 0.97 21.34
N MET A 592 2.19 -0.19 21.48
CA MET A 592 2.67 -1.29 22.32
C MET A 592 3.88 -1.99 21.71
N ASP A 593 3.87 -2.25 20.39
CA ASP A 593 4.99 -2.88 19.67
C ASP A 593 6.27 -2.02 19.67
N GLU A 594 6.15 -0.69 19.52
CA GLU A 594 7.32 0.20 19.57
C GLU A 594 7.89 0.33 20.99
N ARG A 595 7.03 0.37 22.03
CA ARG A 595 7.48 0.35 23.44
C ARG A 595 8.07 -0.99 23.86
N GLU A 596 7.72 -2.09 23.18
CA GLU A 596 8.27 -3.42 23.42
C GLU A 596 9.74 -3.54 23.03
N ARG A 597 10.19 -2.79 22.01
CA ARG A 597 11.58 -2.84 21.51
C ARG A 597 12.59 -2.18 22.45
N ASP A 598 12.20 -1.12 23.15
CA ASP A 598 13.16 -0.27 23.91
C ASP A 598 13.29 -0.61 25.40
N GLY A 599 12.39 -1.42 25.98
CA GLY A 599 12.23 -1.57 27.44
C GLY A 599 12.47 -2.97 28.02
N GLY A 600 13.38 -3.78 27.45
CA GLY A 600 13.58 -5.21 27.73
C GLY A 600 13.97 -5.66 29.17
N TYR A 601 13.59 -4.94 30.23
CA TYR A 601 13.92 -5.27 31.62
C TYR A 601 13.30 -6.57 32.11
N TRP A 602 12.16 -6.98 31.56
CA TRP A 602 11.53 -8.26 31.88
C TRP A 602 12.42 -9.46 31.51
N ARG A 603 13.33 -9.32 30.54
CA ARG A 603 14.31 -10.36 30.20
C ARG A 603 15.32 -10.58 31.33
N TYR A 604 15.73 -9.50 32.00
CA TYR A 604 16.63 -9.59 33.16
C TYR A 604 15.92 -10.20 34.38
N THR A 605 14.65 -9.85 34.62
CA THR A 605 13.88 -10.48 35.71
C THR A 605 13.64 -11.97 35.46
N LEU A 606 13.39 -12.37 34.21
CA LEU A 606 13.27 -13.77 33.81
C LEU A 606 14.61 -14.51 33.95
N GLY A 607 15.73 -13.88 33.57
CA GLY A 607 17.08 -14.41 33.77
C GLY A 607 17.42 -14.62 35.25
N LEU A 608 17.09 -13.66 36.12
CA LEU A 608 17.25 -13.79 37.57
C LEU A 608 16.39 -14.91 38.16
N MET A 609 15.17 -15.10 37.64
CA MET A 609 14.31 -16.21 38.04
C MET A 609 14.91 -17.57 37.69
N ILE A 610 15.46 -17.72 36.47
CA ILE A 610 16.12 -18.96 36.06
C ILE A 610 17.33 -19.25 36.93
N LEU A 611 18.13 -18.22 37.27
CA LEU A 611 19.24 -18.36 38.21
C LEU A 611 18.78 -18.82 39.60
N ALA A 612 17.66 -18.28 40.10
CA ALA A 612 17.07 -18.70 41.37
C ALA A 612 16.63 -20.18 41.32
N LEU A 613 15.96 -20.61 40.25
CA LEU A 613 15.55 -22.02 40.09
C LEU A 613 16.74 -22.98 39.94
N ALA A 614 17.81 -22.54 39.24
CA ALA A 614 19.03 -23.32 39.11
C ALA A 614 19.74 -23.49 40.46
N ALA A 615 19.83 -22.42 41.25
CA ALA A 615 20.38 -22.47 42.60
C ALA A 615 19.53 -23.38 43.51
N GLU A 616 18.20 -23.39 43.34
CA GLU A 616 17.29 -24.27 44.09
C GLU A 616 17.59 -25.73 43.76
N SER A 617 17.67 -26.05 42.46
CA SER A 617 17.97 -27.39 41.96
C SER A 617 19.32 -27.90 42.44
N LEU A 618 20.35 -27.05 42.44
CA LEU A 618 21.69 -27.38 42.95
C LEU A 618 21.70 -27.63 44.46
N LEU A 619 21.00 -26.80 45.25
CA LEU A 619 20.88 -27.02 46.69
C LEU A 619 20.05 -28.27 47.00
N GLY A 620 19.01 -28.56 46.21
CA GLY A 620 18.10 -29.71 46.36
C GLY A 620 18.66 -31.05 45.85
N ARG A 621 19.56 -31.05 44.85
CA ARG A 621 20.23 -32.28 44.38
C ARG A 621 21.24 -32.86 45.37
N ARG A 622 21.80 -32.02 46.24
CA ARG A 622 22.67 -32.45 47.35
C ARG A 622 21.87 -32.97 48.57
N THR A 623 20.60 -33.32 48.39
CA THR A 623 19.66 -33.79 49.43
C THR A 623 18.80 -34.98 49.00
N GLY A 624 19.17 -35.69 47.93
CA GLY A 624 18.64 -37.02 47.60
C GLY A 624 19.44 -38.12 48.28
#